data_AF-A0A3D2THT0-F1
#
_entry.id   AF-A0A3D2THT0-F1
#
_cell.length_a   1.000
_cell.length_b   1.000
_cell.length_c   1.000
_cell.angle_alpha   90.00
_cell.angle_beta   90.00
_cell.angle_gamma   90.00
#
_symmetry.space_group_name_H-M   'P 1'
#
loop_
_entity.id
_entity.type
_entity.pdbx_description
1 polymer ?
#
loop_
_entity_poly.entity_id
_entity_poly.type
_entity_poly.pdbx_seq_one_letter_code
_entity_poly.pdbx_strand_id
1 'polypeptide(L)'
;MHHEADKPIRSIGFAMLALTILATGCMGPVLRQQSPAVQIPEDDSPDTNLIGDVAHPYGMGYVKLEAVALVTGLQGTGEDPQPSPQRAAMLGEMNRREVENPNQVLASPNTALVLVRGLLKPGIEAGEQFDIEVRAPSR
;
A
#
# COMPACT_ATOMS: atom_id res chain seq x y z
N MET A 1 -44.51 -73.82 -16.47
CA MET A 1 -43.59 -74.80 -15.84
C MET A 1 -42.49 -75.05 -16.86
N HIS A 2 -41.23 -74.66 -16.72
CA HIS A 2 -40.47 -74.22 -15.57
C HIS A 2 -39.54 -73.06 -15.95
N HIS A 3 -39.45 -72.14 -15.00
CA HIS A 3 -38.44 -71.11 -14.85
C HIS A 3 -37.10 -71.76 -14.45
N GLU A 4 -36.00 -71.00 -14.57
CA GLU A 4 -34.86 -71.03 -13.63
C GLU A 4 -33.65 -71.90 -14.00
N ALA A 5 -32.75 -71.41 -14.88
CA ALA A 5 -31.43 -72.03 -15.08
C ALA A 5 -30.20 -71.08 -15.21
N ASP A 6 -30.37 -69.75 -15.25
CA ASP A 6 -29.24 -68.82 -15.54
C ASP A 6 -28.81 -67.91 -14.37
N LYS A 7 -29.36 -68.10 -13.17
CA LYS A 7 -29.17 -67.19 -12.03
C LYS A 7 -27.82 -67.31 -11.28
N PRO A 8 -27.16 -68.49 -11.12
CA PRO A 8 -26.03 -68.59 -10.21
C PRO A 8 -24.70 -68.11 -10.81
N ILE A 9 -24.52 -68.16 -12.14
CA ILE A 9 -23.24 -67.83 -12.78
C ILE A 9 -23.02 -66.30 -12.83
N ARG A 10 -24.10 -65.53 -13.05
CA ARG A 10 -24.04 -64.05 -13.06
C ARG A 10 -23.90 -63.47 -11.65
N SER A 11 -24.47 -64.11 -10.62
CA SER A 11 -24.33 -63.67 -9.22
C SER A 11 -22.94 -63.96 -8.65
N ILE A 12 -22.33 -65.10 -9.00
CA ILE A 12 -20.94 -65.43 -8.62
C ILE A 12 -19.95 -64.47 -9.30
N GLY A 13 -20.16 -64.13 -10.58
CA GLY A 13 -19.34 -63.15 -11.29
C GLY A 13 -19.38 -61.76 -10.67
N PHE A 14 -20.57 -61.30 -10.25
CA PHE A 14 -20.71 -60.01 -9.54
C PHE A 14 -20.08 -60.04 -8.14
N ALA A 15 -20.17 -61.17 -7.42
CA ALA A 15 -19.57 -61.32 -6.10
C ALA A 15 -18.02 -61.33 -6.17
N MET A 16 -17.42 -61.99 -7.17
CA MET A 16 -15.97 -61.97 -7.37
C MET A 16 -15.46 -60.58 -7.78
N LEU A 17 -16.20 -59.85 -8.62
CA LEU A 17 -15.85 -58.50 -9.04
C LEU A 17 -15.93 -57.50 -7.88
N ALA A 18 -16.93 -57.63 -7.02
CA ALA A 18 -17.03 -56.81 -5.81
C ALA A 18 -15.88 -57.08 -4.82
N LEU A 19 -15.48 -58.34 -4.66
CA LEU A 19 -14.38 -58.73 -3.76
C LEU A 19 -13.02 -58.19 -4.25
N THR A 20 -12.80 -58.10 -5.55
CA THR A 20 -11.57 -57.54 -6.12
C THR A 20 -11.47 -56.03 -5.93
N ILE A 21 -12.59 -55.29 -6.02
CA ILE A 21 -12.63 -53.84 -5.79
C ILE A 21 -12.31 -53.50 -4.32
N LEU A 22 -12.72 -54.35 -3.36
CA LEU A 22 -12.38 -54.15 -1.95
C LEU A 22 -10.90 -54.45 -1.64
N ALA A 23 -10.26 -55.35 -2.40
CA ALA A 23 -8.88 -55.77 -2.14
C ALA A 23 -7.81 -54.84 -2.74
N THR A 24 -8.16 -53.98 -3.72
CA THR A 24 -7.22 -53.04 -4.35
C THR A 24 -7.25 -51.63 -3.76
N GLY A 25 -7.94 -51.41 -2.64
CA GLY A 25 -7.87 -50.15 -1.90
C GLY A 25 -6.53 -50.01 -1.18
N CYS A 26 -5.63 -49.16 -1.69
CA CYS A 26 -4.45 -48.69 -0.95
C CYS A 26 -4.87 -47.68 0.15
N MET A 27 -5.55 -48.14 1.21
CA MET A 27 -5.46 -47.46 2.50
C MET A 27 -4.18 -47.94 3.18
N GLY A 28 -3.07 -47.24 2.92
CA GLY A 28 -1.90 -47.32 3.81
C GLY A 28 -2.32 -46.96 5.24
N PRO A 29 -1.57 -47.40 6.27
CA PRO A 29 -2.01 -47.24 7.66
C PRO A 29 -2.23 -45.76 7.98
N VAL A 30 -3.49 -45.36 8.15
CA VAL A 30 -3.93 -44.05 8.68
C VAL A 30 -3.72 -44.02 10.21
N LEU A 31 -2.64 -44.63 10.67
CA LEU A 31 -2.17 -44.53 12.04
C LEU A 31 -0.79 -43.92 11.95
N ARG A 32 -0.77 -42.60 11.82
CA ARG A 32 0.43 -41.83 12.11
C ARG A 32 0.67 -42.03 13.61
N GLN A 33 1.66 -42.85 13.97
CA GLN A 33 2.19 -42.81 15.33
C GLN A 33 2.74 -41.40 15.52
N GLN A 34 2.01 -40.54 16.21
CA GLN A 34 2.63 -39.35 16.76
C GLN A 34 3.68 -39.86 17.74
N SER A 35 4.96 -39.65 17.41
CA SER A 35 6.03 -39.66 18.41
C SER A 35 5.53 -38.84 19.60
N PRO A 36 5.74 -39.27 20.85
CA PRO A 36 5.28 -38.50 22.00
C PRO A 36 5.74 -37.07 21.79
N ALA A 37 4.80 -36.13 21.81
CA ALA A 37 5.13 -34.72 21.78
C ALA A 37 6.16 -34.54 22.88
N VAL A 38 7.39 -34.21 22.49
CA VAL A 38 8.39 -33.76 23.46
C VAL A 38 7.69 -32.58 24.13
N GLN A 39 7.25 -32.80 25.36
CA GLN A 39 6.84 -31.74 26.25
C GLN A 39 8.14 -30.99 26.49
N ILE A 40 8.41 -30.03 25.59
CA ILE A 40 9.38 -28.99 25.88
C ILE A 40 8.84 -28.40 27.18
N PRO A 41 9.59 -28.50 28.29
CA PRO A 41 9.21 -27.78 29.50
C PRO A 41 8.87 -26.37 29.05
N GLU A 42 7.77 -25.79 29.52
CA GLU A 42 7.56 -24.35 29.38
C GLU A 42 8.72 -23.72 30.15
N ASP A 43 9.83 -23.55 29.45
CA ASP A 43 10.95 -22.75 29.85
C ASP A 43 10.32 -21.38 30.07
N ASP A 44 10.50 -20.82 31.27
CA ASP A 44 10.25 -19.41 31.53
C ASP A 44 11.21 -18.66 30.60
N SER A 45 10.84 -18.57 29.32
CA SER A 45 11.64 -17.97 28.28
C SER A 45 11.85 -16.53 28.73
N PRO A 46 13.10 -16.05 28.85
CA PRO A 46 13.34 -14.67 29.24
C PRO A 46 12.53 -13.80 28.29
N ASP A 47 11.79 -12.82 28.84
CA ASP A 47 10.91 -11.89 28.12
C ASP A 47 11.52 -11.52 26.76
N THR A 48 11.13 -12.28 25.73
CA THR A 48 11.92 -12.34 24.49
C THR A 48 11.42 -11.20 23.66
N ASN A 49 12.19 -10.11 23.66
CA ASN A 49 11.88 -8.93 22.86
C ASN A 49 11.86 -9.32 21.38
N LEU A 50 10.68 -9.30 20.76
CA LEU A 50 10.54 -9.65 19.36
C LEU A 50 11.03 -8.48 18.51
N ILE A 51 11.61 -8.79 17.35
CA ILE A 51 11.97 -7.75 16.37
C ILE A 51 10.73 -6.91 16.00
N GLY A 52 9.53 -7.52 15.98
CA GLY A 52 8.27 -6.82 15.74
C GLY A 52 7.88 -5.81 16.82
N ASP A 53 8.39 -5.96 18.04
CA ASP A 53 8.09 -5.03 19.15
C ASP A 53 8.92 -3.75 19.04
N VAL A 54 10.06 -3.81 18.35
CA VAL A 54 10.98 -2.68 18.14
C VAL A 54 10.91 -2.11 16.72
N ALA A 55 10.56 -2.91 15.73
CA ALA A 55 10.51 -2.51 14.33
C ALA A 55 9.19 -1.84 13.97
N HIS A 56 9.24 -0.54 13.66
CA HIS A 56 8.09 0.21 13.16
C HIS A 56 8.31 0.59 11.68
N PRO A 57 7.31 0.36 10.80
CA PRO A 57 7.41 0.80 9.41
C PRO A 57 7.42 2.34 9.34
N TYR A 58 8.40 2.89 8.62
CA TYR A 58 8.47 4.32 8.34
C TYR A 58 7.62 4.70 7.12
N GLY A 59 7.12 5.94 7.07
CA GLY A 59 6.38 6.44 5.90
C GLY A 59 4.92 6.00 5.82
N MET A 60 4.35 5.53 6.93
CA MET A 60 2.94 5.09 7.00
C MET A 60 1.93 6.26 7.14
N GLY A 61 2.42 7.48 7.37
CA GLY A 61 1.60 8.68 7.51
C GLY A 61 1.66 9.59 6.28
N TYR A 62 0.69 10.48 6.16
CA TYR A 62 0.75 11.54 5.15
C TYR A 62 1.89 12.51 5.46
N VAL A 63 2.63 12.92 4.43
CA VAL A 63 3.67 13.93 4.55
C VAL A 63 3.18 15.23 3.92
N LYS A 64 3.14 16.31 4.71
CA LYS A 64 2.76 17.63 4.22
C LYS A 64 3.95 18.31 3.56
N LEU A 65 3.78 18.74 2.32
CA LEU A 65 4.70 19.60 1.59
C LEU A 65 4.09 20.99 1.45
N GLU A 66 4.88 22.02 1.72
CA GLU A 66 4.48 23.42 1.53
C GLU A 66 5.59 24.19 0.83
N ALA A 67 5.21 25.00 -0.15
CA ALA A 67 6.12 25.85 -0.90
C ALA A 67 5.45 27.15 -1.32
N VAL A 68 6.26 28.19 -1.48
CA VAL A 68 5.83 29.46 -2.08
C VAL A 68 6.02 29.37 -3.59
N ALA A 69 5.05 29.84 -4.35
CA ALA A 69 5.10 29.86 -5.81
C ALA A 69 4.60 31.18 -6.39
N LEU A 70 4.97 31.43 -7.64
CA LEU A 70 4.51 32.55 -8.42
C LEU A 70 3.59 32.05 -9.54
N VAL A 71 2.35 32.52 -9.54
CA VAL A 71 1.43 32.37 -10.68
C VAL A 71 1.73 33.50 -11.66
N THR A 72 1.76 33.19 -12.96
CA THR A 72 2.01 34.16 -14.03
C THR A 72 0.90 34.08 -15.07
N GLY A 73 0.79 35.09 -15.94
CA GLY A 73 -0.22 35.11 -17.01
C GLY A 73 -1.63 35.45 -16.53
N LEU A 74 -1.76 36.11 -15.38
CA LEU A 74 -3.05 36.61 -14.91
C LEU A 74 -3.53 37.77 -15.78
N GLN A 75 -4.85 37.95 -15.85
CA GLN A 75 -5.49 39.02 -16.65
C GLN A 75 -5.63 40.31 -15.83
N GLY A 76 -4.51 40.81 -15.30
CA GLY A 76 -4.50 42.03 -14.49
C GLY A 76 -5.11 41.89 -13.08
N THR A 77 -5.38 40.67 -12.62
CA THR A 77 -5.95 40.37 -11.29
C THR A 77 -4.91 40.07 -10.22
N GLY A 78 -3.62 40.16 -10.56
CA GLY A 78 -2.52 40.09 -9.62
C GLY A 78 -2.38 41.37 -8.80
N GLU A 79 -1.58 41.30 -7.73
CA GLU A 79 -1.27 42.45 -6.87
C GLU A 79 0.17 42.37 -6.37
N ASP A 80 0.72 43.49 -5.91
CA ASP A 80 1.99 43.50 -5.18
C ASP A 80 1.77 42.90 -3.78
N PRO A 81 2.36 41.73 -3.48
CA PRO A 81 2.17 41.09 -2.18
C PRO A 81 2.80 41.94 -1.07
N GLN A 82 2.07 42.09 0.04
CA GLN A 82 2.57 42.80 1.21
C GLN A 82 3.89 42.18 1.74
N PRO A 83 4.76 42.97 2.38
CA PRO A 83 5.98 42.46 3.02
C PRO A 83 5.66 41.30 3.97
N SER A 84 6.17 40.12 3.64
CA SER A 84 5.91 38.88 4.36
C SER A 84 7.08 37.90 4.21
N PRO A 85 7.22 36.91 5.11
CA PRO A 85 8.22 35.85 4.96
C PRO A 85 8.10 35.10 3.62
N GLN A 86 6.86 34.90 3.15
CA GLN A 86 6.57 34.24 1.87
C GLN A 86 7.10 35.08 0.69
N ARG A 87 6.88 36.40 0.73
CA ARG A 87 7.44 37.33 -0.27
C ARG A 87 8.97 37.27 -0.27
N ALA A 88 9.59 37.30 0.91
CA ALA A 88 11.05 37.22 1.04
C ALA A 88 11.60 35.90 0.50
N ALA A 89 10.94 34.77 0.78
CA ALA A 89 11.29 33.47 0.23
C ALA A 89 11.19 33.45 -1.29
N MET A 90 10.10 33.99 -1.86
CA MET A 90 9.94 34.09 -3.32
C MET A 90 11.02 34.95 -3.97
N LEU A 91 11.35 36.10 -3.37
CA LEU A 91 12.45 36.94 -3.85
C LEU A 91 13.80 36.19 -3.78
N GLY A 92 14.04 35.41 -2.72
CA GLY A 92 15.20 34.52 -2.63
C GLY A 92 15.27 33.49 -3.75
N GLU A 93 14.14 32.85 -4.07
CA GLU A 93 14.04 31.91 -5.20
C GLU A 93 14.27 32.58 -6.55
N MET A 94 13.66 33.75 -6.78
CA MET A 94 13.86 34.53 -8.01
C MET A 94 15.32 34.94 -8.19
N ASN A 95 15.97 35.42 -7.13
CA ASN A 95 17.39 35.77 -7.17
C ASN A 95 18.28 34.57 -7.48
N ARG A 96 18.00 33.40 -6.86
CA ARG A 96 18.78 32.18 -7.13
C ARG A 96 18.63 31.70 -8.57
N ARG A 97 17.50 32.01 -9.20
CA ARG A 97 17.21 31.71 -10.61
C ARG A 97 17.60 32.86 -11.54
N GLU A 98 18.27 33.89 -11.03
CA GLU A 98 18.76 35.06 -11.79
C GLU A 98 17.64 35.77 -12.57
N VAL A 99 16.43 35.83 -11.99
CA VAL A 99 15.31 36.56 -12.58
C VAL A 99 15.64 38.05 -12.60
N GLU A 100 15.54 38.67 -13.77
CA GLU A 100 15.74 40.11 -13.92
C GLU A 100 14.65 40.89 -13.17
N ASN A 101 15.08 41.90 -12.41
CA ASN A 101 14.19 42.84 -11.70
C ASN A 101 13.08 42.13 -10.88
N PRO A 102 13.42 41.24 -9.93
CA PRO A 102 12.47 40.34 -9.29
C PRO A 102 11.35 41.06 -8.54
N ASN A 103 11.65 42.24 -7.95
CA ASN A 103 10.65 43.07 -7.30
C ASN A 103 9.57 43.58 -8.28
N GLN A 104 9.96 43.95 -9.50
CA GLN A 104 9.00 44.42 -10.52
C GLN A 104 8.16 43.26 -11.06
N VAL A 105 8.79 42.09 -11.27
CA VAL A 105 8.07 40.88 -11.69
C VAL A 105 7.04 40.50 -10.65
N LEU A 106 7.42 40.48 -9.36
CA LEU A 106 6.52 40.09 -8.27
C LEU A 106 5.38 41.08 -8.02
N ALA A 107 5.60 42.37 -8.31
CA ALA A 107 4.59 43.43 -8.19
C ALA A 107 3.70 43.58 -9.44
N SER A 108 3.89 42.75 -10.46
CA SER A 108 3.14 42.83 -11.70
C SER A 108 1.68 42.43 -11.50
N PRO A 109 0.70 43.17 -12.08
CA PRO A 109 -0.71 42.78 -12.05
C PRO A 109 -1.00 41.48 -12.83
N ASN A 110 -0.02 40.96 -13.57
CA ASN A 110 -0.13 39.68 -14.27
C ASN A 110 0.46 38.51 -13.48
N THR A 111 0.87 38.75 -12.23
CA THR A 111 1.47 37.74 -11.36
C THR A 111 0.84 37.75 -9.98
N ALA A 112 0.84 36.60 -9.31
CA ALA A 112 0.42 36.51 -7.91
C ALA A 112 1.32 35.56 -7.13
N LEU A 113 1.66 35.97 -5.92
CA LEU A 113 2.28 35.12 -4.92
C LEU A 113 1.23 34.14 -4.38
N VAL A 114 1.54 32.85 -4.33
CA VAL A 114 0.63 31.83 -3.76
C VAL A 114 1.39 30.87 -2.86
N LEU A 115 0.68 30.29 -1.89
CA LEU A 115 1.15 29.16 -1.09
C LEU A 115 0.58 27.88 -1.69
N VAL A 116 1.46 26.94 -2.03
CA VAL A 116 1.09 25.64 -2.56
C VAL A 116 1.31 24.59 -1.47
N ARG A 117 0.30 23.76 -1.23
CA ARG A 117 0.32 22.69 -0.24
C ARG A 117 -0.03 21.36 -0.90
N GLY A 118 0.74 20.33 -0.58
CA GLY A 118 0.52 18.95 -1.00
C GLY A 118 0.49 18.01 0.18
N LEU A 119 -0.30 16.95 0.09
CA LEU A 119 -0.29 15.84 1.05
C LEU A 119 0.15 14.57 0.31
N LEU A 120 1.39 14.16 0.54
CA LEU A 120 1.92 12.92 0.02
C LEU A 120 1.30 11.75 0.78
N LYS A 121 0.70 10.81 0.05
CA LYS A 121 0.14 9.59 0.64
C LYS A 121 1.25 8.62 1.08
N PRO A 122 0.98 7.75 2.06
CA PRO A 122 1.88 6.65 2.41
C PRO A 122 2.20 5.79 1.18
N GLY A 123 3.48 5.48 0.99
CA GLY A 123 3.94 4.65 -0.14
C GLY A 123 3.84 5.29 -1.52
N ILE A 124 3.72 6.63 -1.62
CA ILE A 124 3.76 7.33 -2.92
C ILE A 124 5.12 7.11 -3.61
N GLU A 125 5.09 6.88 -4.92
CA GLU A 125 6.30 6.65 -5.72
C GLU A 125 6.75 7.90 -6.48
N ALA A 126 8.03 7.94 -6.86
CA ALA A 126 8.56 9.03 -7.67
C ALA A 126 7.88 9.06 -9.06
N GLY A 127 7.32 10.21 -9.43
CA GLY A 127 6.58 10.39 -10.68
C GLY A 127 5.08 10.15 -10.57
N GLU A 128 4.59 9.68 -9.42
CA GLU A 128 3.15 9.59 -9.17
C GLU A 128 2.51 10.97 -9.01
N GLN A 129 1.31 11.13 -9.56
CA GLN A 129 0.53 12.36 -9.46
C GLN A 129 -0.26 12.40 -8.15
N PHE A 130 -0.39 13.59 -7.58
CA PHE A 130 -1.20 13.84 -6.40
C PHE A 130 -1.77 15.26 -6.44
N ASP A 131 -2.85 15.45 -5.68
CA ASP A 131 -3.52 16.74 -5.65
C ASP A 131 -2.76 17.77 -4.82
N ILE A 132 -2.82 19.02 -5.28
CA ILE A 132 -2.28 20.17 -4.57
C ILE A 132 -3.37 21.19 -4.29
N GLU A 133 -3.23 21.86 -3.16
CA GLU A 133 -4.03 23.01 -2.80
C GLU A 133 -3.23 24.28 -3.04
N VAL A 134 -3.84 25.23 -3.76
CA VAL A 134 -3.25 26.54 -4.02
C VAL A 134 -4.04 27.60 -3.26
N ARG A 135 -3.36 28.38 -2.43
CA ARG A 135 -3.98 29.45 -1.63
C ARG A 135 -3.33 30.79 -1.95
N ALA A 136 -4.16 31.79 -2.21
CA ALA A 136 -3.70 33.17 -2.16
C ALA A 136 -3.34 33.54 -0.71
N PRO A 137 -2.26 34.30 -0.48
CA PRO A 137 -1.92 34.80 0.85
C PRO A 137 -3.06 35.65 1.39
N SER A 138 -3.42 35.44 2.65
CA SER A 138 -4.38 36.27 3.36
C SER A 138 -3.80 37.67 3.57
N ARG A 139 -4.60 38.70 3.29
CA ARG A 139 -4.28 40.12 3.49
C ARG A 139 -4.05 40.45 4.97
#